data_AF-A0A914FXJ9-F1
#
_entry.id   AF-A0A914FXJ9-F1
#
_cell.length_a   1.000
_cell.length_b   1.000
_cell.length_c   1.000
_cell.angle_alpha   90.00
_cell.angle_beta   90.00
_cell.angle_gamma   90.00
#
_symmetry.space_group_name_H-M   'P 1'
#
loop_
_entity.id
_entity.type
_entity.pdbx_description
1 polymer ?
#
loop_
_entity_poly.entity_id
_entity_poly.type
_entity_poly.pdbx_seq_one_letter_code
_entity_poly.pdbx_strand_id
1 'polypeptide(L)'
;FWKSVRKDELSEATIYGFEALEWVDQEMLREKIILNEKEIKKDEELNDADVKDIPLVSSGKVKEALKEQSEMLSEIKKELVEFKLKLKDFEEVFKANDYYIREDEGISECIEQLADFIVFGVPSKCPKCKEGTLFYDYTEHAYKCDGTDEKSCVASDPNPERHSLDIPEDWAENGFLEGRKLPMLKERSYPPGAHVKMDTVTDYPRDRIRRPTRFGKHLENEE
;
A
#
# COMPACT_ATOMS: atom_id res chain seq x y z
N PHE A 1 12.65 16.18 -4.65
CA PHE A 1 12.19 14.78 -4.50
C PHE A 1 11.52 14.56 -3.15
N TRP A 2 11.89 15.28 -2.07
CA TRP A 2 11.02 15.47 -0.92
C TRP A 2 10.14 16.71 -1.15
N LYS A 3 8.84 16.55 -1.39
CA LYS A 3 7.92 17.64 -1.02
C LYS A 3 7.99 17.67 0.49
N SER A 4 8.52 18.75 1.05
CA SER A 4 8.57 18.94 2.50
C SER A 4 7.13 18.82 3.01
N VAL A 5 6.80 17.69 3.64
CA VAL A 5 5.55 17.57 4.39
C VAL A 5 5.62 18.69 5.42
N ARG A 6 4.66 19.62 5.35
CA ARG A 6 4.63 20.70 6.33
C ARG A 6 4.29 20.09 7.69
N LYS A 7 4.83 20.64 8.78
CA LYS A 7 4.68 20.03 10.12
C LYS A 7 3.20 19.87 10.53
N ASP A 8 2.34 20.73 10.00
CA ASP A 8 0.88 20.77 10.13
C ASP A 8 0.13 19.70 9.33
N GLU A 9 0.79 19.03 8.38
CA GLU A 9 0.19 17.98 7.52
C GLU A 9 0.59 16.56 7.95
N LEU A 10 1.40 16.42 9.01
CA LEU A 10 1.92 15.12 9.45
C LEU A 10 0.83 14.30 10.17
N SER A 11 0.42 13.20 9.56
CA SER A 11 -0.53 12.22 10.09
C SER A 11 -0.14 10.78 9.71
N GLU A 12 -0.77 9.78 10.34
CA GLU A 12 -0.56 8.35 10.04
C GLU A 12 -0.67 8.05 8.54
N ALA A 13 -1.67 8.63 7.88
CA ALA A 13 -1.92 8.43 6.45
C ALA A 13 -0.87 9.06 5.52
N THR A 14 -0.14 10.06 6.00
CA THR A 14 0.86 10.80 5.19
C THR A 14 2.27 10.25 5.32
N ILE A 15 2.53 9.45 6.35
CA ILE A 15 3.84 8.84 6.59
C ILE A 15 3.93 7.56 5.75
N TYR A 16 4.77 7.59 4.72
CA TYR A 16 5.01 6.41 3.88
C TYR A 16 5.50 5.22 4.72
N GLY A 17 4.87 4.06 4.52
CA GLY A 17 5.24 2.82 5.21
C GLY A 17 4.87 2.77 6.70
N PHE A 18 4.07 3.72 7.21
CA PHE A 18 3.64 3.72 8.62
C PHE A 18 2.98 2.40 9.03
N GLU A 19 2.12 1.85 8.17
CA GLU A 19 1.40 0.60 8.40
C GLU A 19 2.31 -0.64 8.41
N ALA A 20 3.50 -0.56 7.81
CA ALA A 20 4.46 -1.66 7.77
C ALA A 20 5.22 -1.82 9.10
N LEU A 21 5.18 -0.80 9.97
CA LEU A 21 5.81 -0.80 11.29
C LEU A 21 5.03 -1.69 12.26
N GLU A 22 5.73 -2.19 13.30
CA GLU A 22 5.07 -2.89 14.40
C GLU A 22 4.15 -1.94 15.17
N TRP A 23 3.06 -2.47 15.73
CA TRP A 23 2.08 -1.67 16.46
C TRP A 23 2.67 -0.81 17.58
N VAL A 24 3.70 -1.31 18.27
CA VAL A 24 4.39 -0.55 19.33
C VAL A 24 5.05 0.70 18.77
N ASP A 25 5.74 0.58 17.64
CA ASP A 25 6.37 1.71 16.95
C ASP A 25 5.33 2.68 16.37
N GLN A 26 4.21 2.16 15.87
CA GLN A 26 3.08 2.97 15.42
C GLN A 26 2.52 3.83 16.56
N GLU A 27 2.28 3.27 17.75
CA GLU A 27 1.80 4.04 18.91
C GLU A 27 2.83 5.10 19.35
N MET A 28 4.13 4.77 19.36
CA MET A 28 5.18 5.75 19.66
C MET A 28 5.19 6.93 18.68
N LEU A 29 4.94 6.66 17.40
CA LEU A 29 4.84 7.71 16.39
C LEU A 29 3.53 8.51 16.52
N ARG A 30 2.39 7.87 16.84
CA ARG A 30 1.12 8.55 17.14
C ARG A 30 1.28 9.56 18.28
N GLU A 31 1.93 9.16 19.36
CA GLU A 31 2.21 10.07 20.49
C GLU A 31 3.04 11.28 20.05
N LYS A 32 4.09 11.06 19.24
CA LYS A 32 4.93 12.14 18.71
C LYS A 32 4.17 13.07 17.78
N ILE A 33 3.27 12.55 16.94
CA ILE A 33 2.41 13.36 16.06
C ILE A 33 1.52 14.27 16.91
N ILE A 34 0.84 13.72 17.94
CA ILE A 34 -0.03 14.50 18.85
C ILE A 34 0.76 15.58 19.60
N LEU A 35 1.98 15.27 20.05
CA LEU A 35 2.85 16.25 20.71
C LEU A 35 3.24 17.38 19.75
N ASN A 36 3.62 17.06 18.51
CA ASN A 36 3.96 18.05 17.49
C ASN A 36 2.74 18.91 17.12
N GLU A 37 1.54 18.34 16.99
CA GLU A 37 0.30 19.11 16.78
C GLU A 37 0.04 20.11 17.93
N LYS A 38 0.28 19.71 19.18
CA LYS A 38 0.15 20.60 20.35
C LYS A 38 1.18 21.71 20.33
N GLU A 39 2.41 21.43 19.91
CA GLU A 39 3.45 22.45 19.77
C GLU A 39 3.09 23.47 18.68
N ILE A 40 2.61 23.01 17.53
CA ILE A 40 2.13 23.89 16.43
C ILE A 40 0.98 24.76 16.92
N LYS A 41 -0.04 24.18 17.56
CA LYS A 41 -1.18 24.94 18.11
C LYS A 41 -0.75 25.96 19.16
N LYS A 42 0.27 25.65 19.97
CA LYS A 42 0.81 26.58 20.97
C LYS A 42 1.58 27.74 20.33
N ASP A 43 2.26 27.49 19.22
CA ASP A 43 2.92 28.52 18.41
C ASP A 43 1.90 29.38 17.62
N GLU A 44 0.76 28.80 17.23
CA GLU A 44 -0.36 29.47 16.58
C GLU A 44 -1.26 30.25 17.55
N GLU A 45 -1.45 29.81 18.80
CA GLU A 45 -2.20 30.54 19.85
C GLU A 45 -1.52 31.86 20.28
N LEU A 46 -0.27 32.10 19.86
CA LEU A 46 0.39 33.40 19.96
C LEU A 46 0.06 34.34 18.78
N ASN A 47 -0.67 33.88 17.77
CA ASN A 47 -1.09 34.63 16.59
C ASN A 47 -2.54 34.30 16.18
N ASP A 48 -3.48 34.83 16.97
CA ASP A 48 -4.92 34.96 16.67
C ASP A 48 -5.80 33.70 16.58
N ALA A 49 -6.99 33.86 17.14
CA ALA A 49 -8.01 32.85 17.37
C ALA A 49 -8.80 32.51 16.10
N ASP A 50 -8.85 31.22 15.73
CA ASP A 50 -10.05 30.48 15.30
C ASP A 50 -9.62 29.23 14.53
N VAL A 51 -9.54 28.07 15.20
CA VAL A 51 -9.57 26.77 14.50
C VAL A 51 -10.49 25.82 15.23
N LYS A 52 -11.61 25.50 14.57
CA LYS A 52 -12.61 24.53 15.01
C LYS A 52 -11.99 23.13 15.06
N ASP A 53 -12.27 22.42 16.14
CA ASP A 53 -11.85 21.05 16.40
C ASP A 53 -12.17 20.10 15.24
N ILE A 54 -11.12 19.48 14.68
CA ILE A 54 -11.23 18.30 13.82
C ILE A 54 -11.17 17.09 14.76
N PRO A 55 -12.20 16.22 14.81
CA PRO A 55 -12.21 15.10 15.75
C PRO A 55 -11.24 13.99 15.30
N LEU A 56 -10.07 13.94 15.94
CA LEU A 56 -9.07 12.86 15.86
C LEU A 56 -9.43 11.73 16.83
N VAL A 57 -10.49 10.98 16.56
CA VAL A 57 -10.67 9.66 17.21
C VAL A 57 -11.38 8.72 16.25
N SER A 58 -10.63 7.80 15.63
CA SER A 58 -11.22 6.57 15.07
C SER A 58 -12.08 5.92 16.16
N SER A 59 -13.32 5.56 15.83
CA SER A 59 -14.12 4.71 16.71
C SER A 59 -13.28 3.50 17.17
N GLY A 60 -13.31 3.14 18.47
CA GLY A 60 -12.40 2.12 19.05
C GLY A 60 -12.32 0.80 18.27
N LYS A 61 -13.39 0.41 17.57
CA LYS A 61 -13.45 -0.77 16.69
C LYS A 61 -12.43 -0.73 15.53
N VAL A 62 -12.21 0.45 14.93
CA VAL A 62 -11.23 0.61 13.83
C VAL A 62 -9.81 0.47 14.36
N LYS A 63 -9.52 1.02 15.55
CA LYS A 63 -8.20 0.89 16.19
C LYS A 63 -7.89 -0.56 16.54
N GLU A 64 -8.87 -1.31 17.03
CA GLU A 64 -8.73 -2.73 17.34
C GLU A 64 -8.45 -3.57 16.10
N ALA A 65 -9.20 -3.35 15.01
CA ALA A 65 -8.97 -4.04 13.74
C ALA A 65 -7.59 -3.73 13.12
N LEU A 66 -7.14 -2.47 13.20
CA LEU A 66 -5.81 -2.06 12.75
C LEU A 66 -4.69 -2.71 13.58
N LYS A 67 -4.93 -2.86 14.90
CA LYS A 67 -3.99 -3.54 15.79
C LYS A 67 -3.87 -5.02 15.42
N GLU A 68 -5.00 -5.72 15.32
CA GLU A 68 -5.04 -7.14 14.98
C GLU A 68 -4.35 -7.39 13.63
N GLN A 69 -4.66 -6.57 12.62
CA GLN A 69 -4.02 -6.61 11.32
C GLN A 69 -2.49 -6.42 11.40
N SER A 70 -2.03 -5.43 12.16
CA SER A 70 -0.60 -5.12 12.29
C SER A 70 0.15 -6.26 12.98
N GLU A 71 -0.41 -6.82 14.06
CA GLU A 71 0.18 -7.94 14.79
C GLU A 71 0.31 -9.17 13.89
N MET A 72 -0.74 -9.53 13.14
CA MET A 72 -0.68 -10.67 12.21
C MET A 72 0.35 -10.48 11.09
N LEU A 73 0.41 -9.30 10.45
CA LEU A 73 1.40 -9.03 9.42
C LEU A 73 2.83 -9.11 9.98
N SER A 74 3.07 -8.56 11.17
CA SER A 74 4.38 -8.60 11.82
C SER A 74 4.79 -10.03 12.20
N GLU A 75 3.87 -10.86 12.70
CA GLU A 75 4.13 -12.26 13.01
C GLU A 75 4.52 -13.06 11.76
N ILE A 76 3.73 -12.98 10.69
CA ILE A 76 4.03 -13.67 9.43
C ILE A 76 5.36 -13.18 8.84
N LYS A 77 5.64 -11.88 8.86
CA LYS A 77 6.93 -11.33 8.40
C LYS A 77 8.10 -11.92 9.17
N LYS A 78 8.01 -12.01 10.51
CA LYS A 78 9.07 -12.59 11.35
C LYS A 78 9.33 -14.05 10.99
N GLU A 79 8.27 -14.84 10.88
CA GLU A 79 8.38 -16.24 10.50
C GLU A 79 9.05 -16.37 9.12
N LEU A 80 8.59 -15.64 8.09
CA LEU A 80 9.18 -15.64 6.75
C LEU A 80 10.68 -15.29 6.72
N VAL A 81 11.10 -14.34 7.58
CA VAL A 81 12.52 -13.99 7.74
C VAL A 81 13.32 -15.14 8.36
N GLU A 82 12.75 -15.84 9.35
CA GLU A 82 13.39 -16.97 10.02
C GLU A 82 13.61 -18.17 9.08
N PHE A 83 12.70 -18.38 8.11
CA PHE A 83 12.85 -19.44 7.09
C PHE A 83 14.02 -19.22 6.12
N LYS A 84 14.59 -18.01 6.06
CA LYS A 84 15.75 -17.66 5.20
C LYS A 84 15.57 -18.10 3.74
N LEU A 85 14.38 -17.82 3.21
CA LEU A 85 14.00 -18.11 1.83
C LEU A 85 14.88 -17.34 0.84
N LYS A 86 15.12 -17.95 -0.32
CA LYS A 86 15.80 -17.32 -1.46
C LYS A 86 14.78 -16.76 -2.43
N LEU A 87 15.21 -15.81 -3.25
CA LEU A 87 14.36 -15.20 -4.28
C LEU A 87 13.67 -16.22 -5.18
N LYS A 88 14.36 -17.31 -5.54
CA LYS A 88 13.81 -18.40 -6.36
C LYS A 88 12.60 -19.07 -5.71
N ASP A 89 12.64 -19.24 -4.39
CA ASP A 89 11.55 -19.89 -3.67
C ASP A 89 10.31 -18.98 -3.76
N PHE A 90 10.46 -17.66 -3.60
CA PHE A 90 9.37 -16.69 -3.78
C PHE A 90 8.82 -16.69 -5.21
N GLU A 91 9.70 -16.76 -6.23
CA GLU A 91 9.27 -16.86 -7.62
C GLU A 91 8.38 -18.07 -7.88
N GLU A 92 8.69 -19.23 -7.29
CA GLU A 92 7.90 -20.44 -7.45
C GLU A 92 6.51 -20.28 -6.84
N VAL A 93 6.42 -19.73 -5.63
CA VAL A 93 5.14 -19.47 -4.95
C VAL A 93 4.31 -18.48 -5.74
N PHE A 94 4.90 -17.35 -6.15
CA PHE A 94 4.13 -16.34 -6.87
C PHE A 94 3.69 -16.81 -8.26
N LYS A 95 4.53 -17.56 -8.99
CA LYS A 95 4.14 -18.18 -10.27
C LYS A 95 3.01 -19.19 -10.11
N ALA A 96 2.98 -19.97 -9.03
CA ALA A 96 1.88 -20.90 -8.75
C ALA A 96 0.54 -20.18 -8.53
N ASN A 97 0.58 -18.91 -8.11
CA ASN A 97 -0.59 -18.07 -7.84
C ASN A 97 -0.87 -17.04 -8.96
N ASP A 98 -0.35 -17.27 -10.18
CA ASP A 98 -0.49 -16.35 -11.32
C ASP A 98 -0.03 -14.90 -11.02
N TYR A 99 0.91 -14.74 -10.09
CA TYR A 99 1.47 -13.46 -9.68
C TYR A 99 2.91 -13.30 -10.20
N TYR A 100 3.27 -12.08 -10.63
CA TYR A 100 4.59 -11.77 -11.16
C TYR A 100 5.33 -10.81 -10.23
N ILE A 101 6.58 -11.17 -9.90
CA ILE A 101 7.50 -10.31 -9.14
C ILE A 101 8.08 -9.27 -10.10
N ARG A 102 8.11 -8.00 -9.69
CA ARG A 102 8.75 -6.96 -10.50
C ARG A 102 10.27 -7.15 -10.51
N GLU A 103 10.92 -6.86 -11.63
CA GLU A 103 12.36 -7.09 -11.79
C GLU A 103 13.23 -6.32 -10.78
N ASP A 104 12.70 -5.23 -10.20
CA ASP A 104 13.35 -4.39 -9.20
C ASP A 104 13.03 -4.78 -7.74
N GLU A 105 12.16 -5.77 -7.51
CA GLU A 105 11.80 -6.21 -6.16
C GLU A 105 12.90 -7.07 -5.52
N GLY A 106 13.29 -6.67 -4.31
CA GLY A 106 14.19 -7.43 -3.47
C GLY A 106 13.47 -8.48 -2.63
N ILE A 107 14.26 -9.24 -1.88
CA ILE A 107 13.74 -10.25 -0.95
C ILE A 107 12.86 -9.61 0.13
N SER A 108 13.19 -8.39 0.58
CA SER A 108 12.40 -7.69 1.61
C SER A 108 10.99 -7.41 1.12
N GLU A 109 10.86 -6.89 -0.10
CA GLU A 109 9.58 -6.61 -0.75
C GLU A 109 8.78 -7.89 -0.98
N CYS A 110 9.45 -8.98 -1.41
CA CYS A 110 8.82 -10.29 -1.55
C CYS A 110 8.25 -10.81 -0.22
N ILE A 111 8.96 -10.62 0.89
CA ILE A 111 8.48 -11.00 2.23
C ILE A 111 7.24 -10.19 2.61
N GLU A 112 7.23 -8.88 2.36
CA GLU A 112 6.07 -8.04 2.64
C GLU A 112 4.85 -8.47 1.80
N GLN A 113 5.07 -8.72 0.51
CA GLN A 113 4.01 -9.11 -0.42
C GLN A 113 3.44 -10.49 -0.08
N LEU A 114 4.30 -11.45 0.26
CA LEU A 114 3.87 -12.78 0.68
C LEU A 114 3.13 -12.74 2.03
N ALA A 115 3.59 -11.93 2.98
CA ALA A 115 2.87 -11.72 4.23
C ALA A 115 1.47 -11.15 3.99
N ASP A 116 1.32 -10.19 3.07
CA ASP A 116 0.03 -9.65 2.66
C ASP A 116 -0.87 -10.75 2.06
N PHE A 117 -0.33 -11.63 1.21
CA PHE A 117 -1.09 -12.72 0.60
C PHE A 117 -1.53 -13.79 1.60
N ILE A 118 -0.70 -14.10 2.60
CA ILE A 118 -1.05 -15.04 3.67
C ILE A 118 -2.19 -14.44 4.52
N VAL A 119 -2.09 -13.16 4.87
CA VAL A 119 -3.08 -12.51 5.74
C VAL A 119 -4.39 -12.25 5.00
N PHE A 120 -4.37 -11.68 3.80
CA PHE A 120 -5.59 -11.22 3.11
C PHE A 120 -5.98 -12.05 1.89
N GLY A 121 -5.06 -12.84 1.34
CA GLY A 121 -5.24 -13.57 0.08
C GLY A 121 -4.61 -12.83 -1.10
N VAL A 122 -4.44 -13.59 -2.18
CA VAL A 122 -3.80 -13.11 -3.41
C VAL A 122 -4.80 -12.28 -4.22
N PRO A 123 -4.49 -11.02 -4.57
CA PRO A 123 -5.31 -10.21 -5.45
C PRO A 123 -5.47 -10.87 -6.82
N SER A 124 -6.69 -10.85 -7.34
CA SER A 124 -6.96 -11.26 -8.72
C SER A 124 -6.33 -10.27 -9.70
N LYS A 125 -6.19 -10.70 -10.97
CA LYS A 125 -5.73 -9.82 -12.05
C LYS A 125 -6.60 -8.57 -12.14
N CYS A 126 -5.98 -7.46 -12.54
CA CYS A 126 -6.65 -6.16 -12.57
C CYS A 126 -7.94 -6.22 -13.43
N PRO A 127 -9.10 -5.80 -12.90
CA PRO A 127 -10.37 -5.86 -13.64
C PRO A 127 -10.38 -4.92 -14.88
N LYS A 128 -9.53 -3.88 -14.90
CA LYS A 128 -9.48 -2.91 -16.00
C LYS A 128 -8.64 -3.40 -17.19
N CYS A 129 -7.41 -3.86 -16.96
CA CYS A 129 -6.53 -4.33 -18.04
C CYS A 129 -6.50 -5.86 -18.19
N LYS A 130 -7.10 -6.62 -17.27
CA LYS A 130 -7.22 -8.09 -17.23
C LYS A 130 -5.91 -8.88 -17.12
N GLU A 131 -4.78 -8.24 -17.33
CA GLU A 131 -3.45 -8.86 -17.34
C GLU A 131 -2.55 -8.34 -16.22
N GLY A 132 -2.67 -7.05 -15.86
CA GLY A 132 -1.82 -6.44 -14.85
C GLY A 132 -2.04 -7.00 -13.45
N THR A 133 -0.96 -7.05 -12.68
CA THR A 133 -0.97 -7.47 -11.28
C THR A 133 -1.27 -6.29 -10.37
N LEU A 134 -1.81 -6.58 -9.18
CA LEU A 134 -2.19 -5.59 -8.19
C LEU A 134 -1.25 -5.71 -6.98
N PHE A 135 -0.53 -4.64 -6.67
CA PHE A 135 0.38 -4.56 -5.53
C PHE A 135 -0.07 -3.48 -4.54
N TYR A 136 0.22 -3.64 -3.26
CA TYR A 136 -0.17 -2.65 -2.26
C TYR A 136 0.75 -1.43 -2.29
N ASP A 137 0.18 -0.22 -2.41
CA ASP A 137 0.92 1.04 -2.34
C ASP A 137 0.64 1.74 -1.00
N TYR A 138 1.65 1.80 -0.15
CA TYR A 138 1.59 2.45 1.17
C TYR A 138 1.33 3.96 1.12
N THR A 139 1.55 4.61 -0.03
CA THR A 139 1.29 6.05 -0.22
C THR A 139 -0.19 6.30 -0.46
N GLU A 140 -0.81 5.46 -1.28
CA GLU A 140 -2.22 5.60 -1.67
C GLU A 140 -3.17 4.79 -0.80
N HIS A 141 -2.65 3.93 0.07
CA HIS A 141 -3.43 3.04 0.92
C HIS A 141 -4.41 2.19 0.10
N ALA A 142 -3.93 1.69 -1.04
CA ALA A 142 -4.73 0.91 -2.00
C ALA A 142 -3.83 -0.01 -2.84
N TYR A 143 -4.44 -1.04 -3.43
CA TYR A 143 -3.77 -1.88 -4.41
C TYR A 143 -3.77 -1.19 -5.77
N LYS A 144 -2.59 -1.03 -6.35
CA LYS A 144 -2.42 -0.37 -7.64
C LYS A 144 -2.00 -1.37 -8.70
N CYS A 145 -2.50 -1.13 -9.90
CA CYS A 145 -2.11 -1.89 -11.06
C CYS A 145 -0.75 -1.44 -11.57
N ASP A 146 0.14 -2.41 -11.82
CA ASP A 146 1.42 -2.22 -12.51
C ASP A 146 1.24 -1.90 -14.01
N GLY A 147 0.13 -2.33 -14.60
CA GLY A 147 -0.17 -2.17 -16.02
C GLY A 147 0.24 -3.39 -16.84
N THR A 148 0.39 -3.20 -18.13
CA THR A 148 0.98 -4.19 -19.03
C THR A 148 2.06 -3.53 -19.86
N ASP A 149 2.92 -4.33 -20.49
CA ASP A 149 4.03 -3.87 -21.34
C ASP A 149 3.60 -2.82 -22.39
N GLU A 150 2.33 -2.84 -22.81
CA GLU A 150 1.79 -1.94 -23.81
C GLU A 150 1.01 -0.74 -23.26
N LYS A 151 0.46 -0.83 -22.03
CA LYS A 151 -0.49 0.17 -21.51
C LYS A 151 -0.26 0.44 -20.02
N SER A 152 0.04 1.69 -19.69
CA SER A 152 -0.05 2.17 -18.32
C SER A 152 -1.51 2.14 -17.86
N CYS A 153 -1.83 1.15 -17.03
CA CYS A 153 -3.05 1.09 -16.24
C CYS A 153 -2.85 1.95 -14.98
N VAL A 154 -3.89 2.65 -14.57
CA VAL A 154 -3.89 3.48 -13.35
C VAL A 154 -5.01 3.06 -12.41
N ALA A 155 -5.46 1.80 -12.53
CA ALA A 155 -6.47 1.26 -11.63
C ALA A 155 -5.93 1.19 -10.21
N SER A 156 -6.73 1.65 -9.25
CA SER A 156 -6.51 1.46 -7.82
C SER A 156 -7.77 0.89 -7.18
N ASP A 157 -7.60 -0.07 -6.30
CA ASP A 157 -8.67 -0.66 -5.48
C ASP A 157 -8.14 -0.93 -4.06
N PRO A 158 -8.76 -0.38 -3.01
CA PRO A 158 -8.37 -0.69 -1.63
C PRO A 158 -8.58 -2.17 -1.29
N ASN A 159 -9.67 -2.76 -1.73
CA ASN A 159 -10.03 -4.13 -1.38
C ASN A 159 -10.40 -4.90 -2.67
N PRO A 160 -9.40 -5.23 -3.52
CA PRO A 160 -9.66 -5.97 -4.74
C PRO A 160 -10.22 -7.37 -4.44
N GLU A 161 -10.82 -8.01 -5.43
CA GLU A 161 -11.24 -9.40 -5.34
C GLU A 161 -10.01 -10.31 -5.16
N ARG A 162 -10.08 -11.25 -4.20
CA ARG A 162 -8.97 -12.13 -3.83
C ARG A 162 -9.36 -13.59 -3.87
N HIS A 163 -8.34 -14.42 -4.00
CA HIS A 163 -8.42 -15.87 -3.84
C HIS A 163 -7.41 -16.35 -2.78
N SER A 164 -7.61 -17.57 -2.29
CA SER A 164 -6.68 -18.19 -1.33
C SER A 164 -5.31 -18.40 -1.97
N LEU A 165 -4.26 -18.30 -1.16
CA LEU A 165 -2.89 -18.59 -1.57
C LEU A 165 -2.70 -20.09 -1.75
N ASP A 166 -2.34 -20.51 -2.96
CA ASP A 166 -1.93 -21.87 -3.30
C ASP A 166 -0.45 -22.05 -2.99
N ILE A 167 -0.14 -22.95 -2.06
CA ILE A 167 1.24 -23.18 -1.60
C ILE A 167 1.80 -24.40 -2.34
N PRO A 168 2.96 -24.30 -3.01
CA PRO A 168 3.63 -25.45 -3.60
C PRO A 168 3.90 -26.56 -2.56
N GLU A 169 3.86 -27.83 -2.98
CA GLU A 169 4.01 -28.98 -2.09
C GLU A 169 5.34 -28.96 -1.32
N ASP A 170 6.42 -28.54 -1.97
CA ASP A 170 7.76 -28.38 -1.38
C ASP A 170 7.82 -27.37 -0.21
N TRP A 171 6.86 -26.44 -0.16
CA TRP A 171 6.72 -25.47 0.93
C TRP A 171 5.78 -25.97 2.03
N ALA A 172 4.78 -26.77 1.67
CA ALA A 172 3.84 -27.36 2.63
C ALA A 172 4.54 -28.33 3.59
N GLU A 173 5.56 -29.06 3.10
CA GLU A 173 6.37 -29.97 3.91
C GLU A 173 7.18 -29.27 5.02
N ASN A 174 7.42 -27.96 4.91
CA ASN A 174 8.21 -27.20 5.88
C ASN A 174 7.40 -26.80 7.14
N GLY A 175 6.11 -27.18 7.23
CA GLY A 175 5.26 -26.97 8.42
C GLY A 175 4.86 -25.51 8.68
N PHE A 176 5.35 -24.55 7.91
CA PHE A 176 5.12 -23.11 8.09
C PHE A 176 3.63 -22.72 8.06
N LEU A 177 2.91 -23.30 7.10
CA LEU A 177 1.50 -22.97 6.80
C LEU A 177 0.56 -24.13 7.14
N GLU A 178 1.09 -25.21 7.72
CA GLU A 178 0.32 -26.40 8.05
C GLU A 178 -0.74 -26.08 9.12
N GLY A 179 -2.00 -26.31 8.80
CA GLY A 179 -3.13 -26.09 9.71
C GLY A 179 -3.62 -24.64 9.84
N ARG A 180 -3.03 -23.67 9.13
CA ARG A 180 -3.53 -22.28 9.12
C ARG A 180 -4.71 -22.13 8.15
N LYS A 181 -5.70 -21.33 8.54
CA LYS A 181 -6.82 -20.96 7.65
C LYS A 181 -6.39 -19.76 6.80
N LEU A 182 -6.25 -19.97 5.50
CA LEU A 182 -5.87 -18.93 4.54
C LEU A 182 -7.05 -18.56 3.64
N PRO A 183 -7.34 -17.26 3.42
CA PRO A 183 -6.73 -16.09 4.08
C PRO A 183 -7.18 -15.93 5.54
N MET A 184 -6.36 -15.27 6.36
CA MET A 184 -6.63 -15.04 7.79
C MET A 184 -7.67 -13.94 8.01
N LEU A 185 -7.67 -12.91 7.16
CA LEU A 185 -8.61 -11.80 7.11
C LEU A 185 -9.29 -11.71 5.74
N LYS A 186 -10.49 -11.13 5.71
CA LYS A 186 -11.26 -10.93 4.47
C LYS A 186 -10.91 -9.64 3.75
N GLU A 187 -10.68 -8.57 4.50
CA GLU A 187 -10.49 -7.22 3.98
C GLU A 187 -9.40 -6.51 4.78
N ARG A 188 -8.74 -5.54 4.14
CA ARG A 188 -7.73 -4.70 4.78
C ARG A 188 -8.40 -3.51 5.46
N SER A 189 -8.00 -3.25 6.69
CA SER A 189 -8.37 -2.08 7.47
C SER A 189 -7.41 -0.93 7.22
N TYR A 190 -7.94 0.30 7.26
CA TYR A 190 -7.20 1.52 6.94
C TYR A 190 -7.33 2.57 8.04
N PRO A 191 -6.29 3.40 8.26
CA PRO A 191 -6.34 4.49 9.23
C PRO A 191 -7.34 5.59 8.79
N PRO A 192 -7.91 6.34 9.74
CA PRO A 192 -8.76 7.48 9.43
C PRO A 192 -8.00 8.52 8.61
N GLY A 193 -8.63 9.05 7.56
CA GLY A 193 -8.01 10.05 6.71
C GLY A 193 -7.08 9.50 5.63
N ALA A 194 -6.89 8.17 5.55
CA ALA A 194 -6.33 7.55 4.35
C ALA A 194 -7.19 7.93 3.13
N HIS A 195 -6.56 8.51 2.10
CA HIS A 195 -7.24 8.87 0.86
C HIS A 195 -7.55 7.61 0.04
N VAL A 196 -8.61 6.91 0.43
CA VAL A 196 -9.15 5.77 -0.31
C VAL A 196 -9.73 6.27 -1.63
N LYS A 197 -8.92 6.33 -2.69
CA LYS A 197 -9.41 6.63 -4.04
C LYS A 197 -10.08 5.39 -4.60
N MET A 198 -11.39 5.29 -4.42
CA MET A 198 -12.21 4.42 -5.25
C MET A 198 -12.31 5.05 -6.65
N ASP A 199 -11.47 4.60 -7.57
CA ASP A 199 -11.77 4.79 -8.99
C ASP A 199 -12.86 3.78 -9.36
N THR A 200 -14.11 4.07 -8.96
CA THR A 200 -15.28 3.36 -9.50
C THR A 200 -15.17 3.36 -11.01
N VAL A 201 -15.35 2.20 -11.62
CA VAL A 201 -15.35 1.96 -13.06
C VAL A 201 -16.14 3.05 -13.79
N THR A 202 -15.47 4.11 -14.22
CA THR A 202 -16.00 5.06 -15.18
C THR A 202 -15.13 4.95 -16.41
N ASP A 203 -15.67 4.26 -17.41
CA ASP A 203 -15.27 4.44 -18.80
C ASP A 203 -15.33 5.93 -19.11
N TYR A 204 -14.16 6.58 -19.25
CA TYR A 204 -14.09 7.82 -20.00
C TYR A 204 -12.86 7.79 -20.92
N PRO A 205 -13.04 8.10 -22.22
CA PRO A 205 -11.97 8.06 -23.21
C PRO A 205 -10.93 9.14 -22.90
N ARG A 206 -9.65 8.75 -22.98
CA ARG A 206 -8.50 9.65 -22.82
C ARG A 206 -8.42 10.64 -23.99
N ASP A 207 -9.14 11.74 -23.92
CA ASP A 207 -8.73 12.93 -24.67
C ASP A 207 -7.57 13.60 -23.94
N ARG A 208 -6.37 13.28 -24.44
CA ARG A 208 -5.13 13.92 -24.02
C ARG A 208 -5.24 15.42 -24.29
N ILE A 209 -5.41 16.22 -23.24
CA ILE A 209 -5.01 17.62 -23.28
C ILE A 209 -3.47 17.62 -23.40
N ARG A 210 -2.98 17.60 -24.64
CA ARG A 210 -1.59 17.92 -24.94
C ARG A 210 -1.37 19.36 -24.51
N ARG A 211 -0.67 19.57 -23.39
CA ARG A 211 -0.09 20.88 -23.07
C ARG A 211 0.85 21.25 -24.22
N PRO A 212 0.73 22.43 -24.85
CA PRO A 212 1.71 22.83 -25.84
C PRO A 212 3.03 23.10 -25.13
N THR A 213 4.03 22.27 -25.41
CA THR A 213 5.43 22.50 -25.04
C THR A 213 5.93 23.72 -25.80
N ARG A 214 6.14 24.82 -25.07
CA ARG A 214 6.73 26.06 -25.60
C ARG A 214 8.25 26.00 -25.41
N PHE A 215 8.97 25.35 -26.32
CA PHE A 215 10.40 25.59 -26.55
C PHE A 215 10.73 25.28 -28.01
N GLY A 216 11.10 26.32 -28.75
CA GLY A 216 11.36 26.24 -30.19
C GLY A 216 12.79 25.81 -30.54
N LYS A 217 12.98 25.48 -31.83
CA LYS A 217 13.96 26.11 -32.74
C LYS A 217 13.97 25.38 -34.10
N HIS A 218 14.00 26.19 -35.16
CA HIS A 218 14.64 26.04 -36.48
C HIS A 218 14.50 24.76 -37.34
N LEU A 219 14.13 24.96 -38.61
CA LEU A 219 14.97 24.86 -39.84
C LEU A 219 14.03 25.08 -41.06
N GLU A 220 14.29 26.04 -41.97
CA GLU A 220 14.86 25.86 -43.34
C GLU A 220 14.06 24.85 -44.21
N ASN A 221 13.67 25.04 -45.48
CA ASN A 221 13.92 25.97 -46.60
C ASN A 221 12.79 25.74 -47.67
N GLU A 222 12.86 26.48 -48.79
CA GLU A 222 12.10 26.35 -50.07
C GLU A 222 10.75 27.11 -50.08
N GLU A 223 10.48 28.11 -50.93
CA GLU A 223 10.91 28.41 -52.33
C GLU A 223 11.46 29.84 -52.53
#